data_AF-A0A4W3GF94-F1
#
_entry.id   AF-A0A4W3GF94-F1
#
_cell.length_a   1.000
_cell.length_b   1.000
_cell.length_c   1.000
_cell.angle_alpha   90.00
_cell.angle_beta   90.00
_cell.angle_gamma   90.00
#
_symmetry.space_group_name_H-M   'P 1'
#
loop_
_entity.id
_entity.type
_entity.pdbx_description
1 polymer ?
#
loop_
_entity_poly.entity_id
_entity_poly.type
_entity_poly.pdbx_seq_one_letter_code
_entity_poly.pdbx_strand_id
1 'polypeptide(L)' 'IDLTKPIEGNFDLIVHKLSDLVHEADVKDPQSRQLVQRFQDYLDSHPHTIILDPLPSVQRLSDRFESYRLIGELQASS' A
#
# COMPACT_ATOMS: atom_id res chain seq x y z
N ILE A 1 -12.31 -4.80 4.86
CA ILE A 1 -12.84 -4.29 3.57
C ILE A 1 -12.62 -5.40 2.54
N ASP A 2 -13.65 -5.78 1.79
CA ASP A 2 -13.54 -6.76 0.71
C ASP A 2 -13.24 -6.02 -0.59
N LEU A 3 -11.97 -6.05 -1.03
CA LEU A 3 -11.53 -5.32 -2.22
C LEU A 3 -12.13 -5.88 -3.52
N THR A 4 -12.72 -7.08 -3.50
CA THR A 4 -13.39 -7.65 -4.68
C THR A 4 -14.71 -6.96 -4.99
N LYS A 5 -15.25 -6.20 -4.03
CA LYS A 5 -16.47 -5.39 -4.14
C LYS A 5 -16.13 -3.90 -4.20
N PRO A 6 -17.08 -3.04 -4.66
CA PRO A 6 -16.94 -1.60 -4.49
C PRO A 6 -16.71 -1.24 -3.02
N ILE A 7 -15.79 -0.32 -2.76
CA ILE A 7 -15.53 0.20 -1.42
C ILE A 7 -16.57 1.29 -1.18
N GLU A 8 -17.53 1.00 -0.31
CA GLU A 8 -18.59 1.93 0.09
C GLU A 8 -18.37 2.36 1.53
N GLY A 9 -18.43 3.67 1.78
CA GLY A 9 -18.30 4.25 3.12
C GLY A 9 -17.27 5.37 3.20
N ASN A 10 -17.47 6.25 4.16
CA ASN A 10 -16.50 7.28 4.53
C ASN A 10 -15.74 6.78 5.78
N PHE A 11 -14.42 6.59 5.66
CA PHE A 11 -13.58 6.09 6.76
C PHE A 11 -12.62 7.18 7.20
N ASP A 12 -12.53 7.46 8.50
CA ASP A 12 -11.49 8.35 9.02
C ASP A 12 -10.10 7.69 8.99
N LEU A 13 -10.07 6.36 9.17
CA LEU A 13 -8.85 5.56 9.25
C LEU A 13 -9.05 4.19 8.60
N ILE A 14 -8.09 3.79 7.77
CA ILE A 14 -7.96 2.43 7.26
C ILE A 14 -6.63 1.85 7.72
N VAL A 15 -6.69 0.73 8.42
CA VAL A 15 -5.52 -0.11 8.75
C VAL A 15 -5.55 -1.32 7.83
N HIS A 16 -4.44 -1.62 7.17
CA HIS A 16 -4.38 -2.73 6.23
C HIS A 16 -3.06 -3.50 6.28
N LYS A 17 -3.09 -4.72 5.73
CA LYS A 17 -1.92 -5.53 5.42
C LYS A 17 -2.07 -6.06 4.00
N LEU A 18 -1.68 -5.24 3.02
CA LEU A 18 -1.82 -5.55 1.58
C LEU A 18 -0.49 -5.92 0.92
N SER A 19 0.54 -6.26 1.71
CA SER A 19 1.89 -6.52 1.21
C SER A 19 1.93 -7.60 0.12
N ASP A 20 1.24 -8.72 0.32
CA ASP A 20 1.20 -9.81 -0.66
C ASP A 20 0.48 -9.37 -1.94
N LEU A 21 -0.66 -8.67 -1.81
CA LEU A 21 -1.43 -8.17 -2.95
C LEU A 21 -0.66 -7.11 -3.77
N VAL A 22 0.07 -6.22 -3.10
CA VAL A 22 0.95 -5.23 -3.76
C VAL A 22 2.10 -5.94 -4.47
N HIS A 23 2.70 -6.95 -3.85
CA HIS A 23 3.74 -7.75 -4.48
C HIS A 23 3.23 -8.51 -5.72
N GLU A 24 2.05 -9.14 -5.62
CA GLU A 24 1.38 -9.83 -6.73
C GLU A 24 1.08 -8.88 -7.89
N ALA A 25 0.65 -7.65 -7.58
CA ALA A 25 0.45 -6.60 -8.58
C ALA A 25 1.74 -6.23 -9.32
N ASP A 26 2.87 -6.16 -8.61
CA ASP A 26 4.19 -5.84 -9.17
C ASP A 26 4.75 -6.95 -10.09
N VAL A 27 4.52 -8.23 -9.75
CA VAL A 27 4.88 -9.37 -10.62
C VAL A 27 3.93 -9.58 -11.80
N LYS A 28 3.06 -8.59 -12.07
CA LYS A 28 2.11 -8.46 -13.19
C LYS A 28 0.87 -9.33 -13.12
N ASP A 29 0.44 -9.81 -11.95
CA ASP A 29 -0.88 -10.44 -11.82
C ASP A 29 -1.99 -9.41 -12.13
N PRO A 30 -2.81 -9.59 -13.20
CA PRO A 30 -3.79 -8.59 -13.60
C PRO A 30 -4.89 -8.36 -12.57
N GLN A 31 -5.29 -9.40 -11.83
CA GLN A 31 -6.35 -9.29 -10.82
C GLN A 31 -5.86 -8.47 -9.64
N SER A 32 -4.66 -8.75 -9.15
CA SER A 32 -4.03 -8.02 -8.05
C SER A 32 -3.83 -6.54 -8.39
N ARG A 33 -3.37 -6.23 -9.62
CA ARG A 33 -3.29 -4.84 -10.11
C ARG A 33 -4.63 -4.13 -10.08
N GLN A 34 -5.71 -4.80 -10.48
CA GLN A 34 -7.04 -4.21 -10.45
C GLN A 34 -7.51 -3.93 -9.02
N LEU A 35 -7.24 -4.83 -8.08
CA LEU A 35 -7.62 -4.65 -6.68
C LEU A 35 -6.83 -3.54 -6.00
N VAL A 36 -5.51 -3.45 -6.26
CA VAL A 36 -4.66 -2.35 -5.78
C VAL A 36 -5.12 -1.02 -6.37
N GLN A 37 -5.40 -0.96 -7.68
CA GLN A 37 -5.88 0.26 -8.32
C GLN A 37 -7.23 0.72 -7.75
N ARG A 38 -8.18 -0.20 -7.55
CA ARG A 38 -9.47 0.14 -6.94
C ARG A 38 -9.31 0.73 -5.53
N PHE A 39 -8.38 0.19 -4.75
CA PHE A 39 -8.07 0.72 -3.42
C PHE A 39 -7.43 2.11 -3.52
N GLN A 40 -6.52 2.33 -4.47
CA GLN A 40 -5.94 3.65 -4.73
C GLN A 40 -7.00 4.67 -5.16
N ASP A 41 -7.90 4.31 -6.08
CA ASP A 41 -8.98 5.19 -6.56
C ASP A 41 -9.91 5.62 -5.40
N TYR A 42 -10.16 4.73 -4.45
CA TYR A 42 -10.91 5.06 -3.23
C TYR A 42 -10.16 6.08 -2.36
N LEU A 43 -8.87 5.90 -2.13
CA LEU A 43 -8.06 6.83 -1.34
C LEU A 43 -7.96 8.20 -2.02
N ASP A 44 -7.79 8.23 -3.34
CA ASP A 44 -7.69 9.47 -4.12
C ASP A 44 -9.00 10.27 -4.09
N SER A 45 -10.15 9.58 -4.02
CA SER A 45 -11.47 10.22 -3.86
C SER A 45 -11.82 10.61 -2.42
N HIS A 46 -11.05 10.13 -1.42
CA HIS A 46 -11.26 10.41 -0.01
C HIS A 46 -9.96 10.92 0.64
N PRO A 47 -9.48 12.13 0.29
CA PRO A 47 -8.18 12.64 0.75
C PRO A 47 -8.07 12.86 2.26
N HIS A 48 -9.19 12.81 3.00
CA HIS A 48 -9.22 12.91 4.45
C HIS A 48 -9.08 11.56 5.16
N THR A 49 -9.20 10.44 4.42
CA THR A 49 -9.00 9.09 4.97
C THR A 49 -7.52 8.89 5.28
N ILE A 50 -7.20 8.61 6.55
CA ILE A 50 -5.85 8.23 6.96
C ILE A 50 -5.61 6.77 6.59
N ILE A 51 -4.49 6.46 5.93
CA ILE A 51 -4.09 5.11 5.56
C ILE A 51 -2.85 4.68 6.35
N LEU A 52 -2.94 3.56 7.06
CA LEU A 52 -1.84 2.94 7.80
C LEU A 52 -1.56 1.53 7.23
N ASP A 53 -0.48 1.32 6.48
CA ASP A 53 0.56 2.29 6.03
C ASP A 53 0.33 2.77 4.59
N PRO A 54 0.85 3.92 4.14
CA PRO A 54 0.72 4.33 2.74
C PRO A 54 1.23 3.26 1.76
N LEU A 55 0.49 2.99 0.68
CA LEU A 55 0.86 1.96 -0.32
C LEU A 55 2.29 2.11 -0.88
N PRO A 56 2.79 3.34 -1.17
CA PRO A 56 4.18 3.51 -1.61
C PRO A 56 5.20 3.05 -0.56
N SER A 57 4.90 3.19 0.73
CA SER A 57 5.76 2.70 1.82
C SER A 57 5.79 1.18 1.84
N VAL A 58 4.63 0.53 1.69
CA VAL A 58 4.52 -0.94 1.60
C VAL A 58 5.32 -1.46 0.41
N GLN A 59 5.19 -0.82 -0.76
CA GLN A 59 5.92 -1.20 -1.96
C GLN A 59 7.43 -1.04 -1.77
N ARG A 60 7.88 0.10 -1.23
CA ARG A 60 9.30 0.37 -0.97
C ARG A 60 9.92 -0.63 0.02
N LEU A 61 9.19 -0.99 1.07
CA LEU A 61 9.65 -1.93 2.10
C LEU A 61 9.56 -3.40 1.65
N SER A 62 8.92 -3.69 0.52
CA SER A 62 8.92 -5.05 -0.06
C SER A 62 10.28 -5.43 -0.63
N ASP A 63 11.07 -4.45 -1.07
CA ASP A 63 12.44 -4.64 -1.52
C ASP A 63 13.41 -4.64 -0.32
N ARG A 64 14.08 -5.78 -0.12
CA ARG A 64 15.05 -5.96 0.96
C ARG A 64 16.27 -5.07 0.80
N PHE A 65 16.74 -4.86 -0.43
CA PHE A 65 17.88 -3.98 -0.69
C PHE A 65 17.53 -2.54 -0.30
N GLU A 66 16.38 -2.04 -0.72
CA GLU A 66 15.90 -0.70 -0.36
C GLU A 66 15.67 -0.56 1.15
N SER A 67 15.11 -1.58 1.78
CA SER A 67 14.90 -1.62 3.22
C SER A 67 16.21 -1.56 4.00
N TYR A 68 17.23 -2.33 3.61
CA TYR A 68 18.54 -2.28 4.26
C TYR A 68 19.28 -0.98 3.99
N ARG A 69 19.19 -0.43 2.77
CA ARG A 69 19.75 0.88 2.44
C ARG A 69 19.18 1.97 3.35
N LEU A 70 17.85 1.98 3.51
CA LEU A 70 17.14 2.88 4.42
C LEU A 70 17.62 2.76 5.88
N ILE A 71 17.73 1.52 6.38
CA ILE A 71 18.21 1.27 7.74
C ILE A 71 19.63 1.81 7.91
N GLY A 72 20.52 1.57 6.94
CA GLY A 72 21.90 2.06 6.97
C GLY A 72 21.98 3.59 6.98
N GLU A 73 21.16 4.27 6.18
CA GLU A 73 21.07 5.74 6.16
C GLU A 73 20.62 6.31 7.50
N LEU A 74 19.61 5.71 8.12
CA LEU A 74 19.11 6.12 9.43
C LEU A 74 20.15 5.92 10.53
N GLN A 75 20.87 4.79 10.50
CA GLN A 75 21.95 4.49 11.45
C GLN A 75 23.14 5.44 11.31
N ALA A 76 23.48 5.86 10.08
CA ALA A 76 24.56 6.82 9.84
C ALA A 76 24.19 8.27 10.22
N SER A 77 22.90 8.55 10.38
CA SER A 77 22.35 9.86 10.74
C SER A 77 22.11 10.04 12.25
N SER A 78 22.38 9.00 13.05
CA SER A 78 22.20 8.95 14.51
C SER A 78 23.53 9.13 15.24
#